data_AF-A0A521Z4N5-F1
#
_entry.id   AF-A0A521Z4N5-F1
#
_cell.length_a   1.000
_cell.length_b   1.000
_cell.length_c   1.000
_cell.angle_alpha   90.00
_cell.angle_beta   90.00
_cell.angle_gamma   90.00
#
_symmetry.space_group_name_H-M   'P 1'
#
loop_
_entity.id
_entity.type
_entity.pdbx_description
1 polymer ?
#
loop_
_entity_poly.entity_id
_entity_poly.type
_entity_poly.pdbx_seq_one_letter_code
_entity_poly.pdbx_strand_id
1 'polypeptide(L)'
;MAKALFLALLLLLSGSALGKEAAPAVADPQLEARAMAIAGQLRCPVCQNQTIAESDADLAKDVRNLIREQLRQGKTEEDIVGYMKARYGDFILWRPPFKSTTLLLWLGPLLLLAVALIGLFYRLARERKAGEVELSEADHARAALLLESRTEAEGR
;
A
#
# COMPACT_ATOMS: atom_id res chain seq x y z
N MET A 1 10.55 34.60 34.30
CA MET A 1 10.29 35.56 33.20
C MET A 1 11.31 35.44 32.07
N ALA A 2 12.62 35.46 32.34
CA ALA A 2 13.66 35.36 31.30
C ALA A 2 13.57 34.10 30.39
N LYS A 3 13.26 32.92 30.95
CA LYS A 3 13.09 31.68 30.15
C LYS A 3 11.89 31.72 29.21
N ALA A 4 10.78 32.34 29.62
CA ALA A 4 9.60 32.50 28.77
C ALA A 4 9.86 33.49 27.63
N LEU A 5 10.64 34.54 27.90
CA LEU A 5 11.07 35.50 26.88
C LEU A 5 12.03 34.86 25.87
N PHE A 6 12.93 33.99 26.33
CA PHE A 6 13.88 33.29 25.47
C PHE A 6 13.21 32.25 24.57
N LEU A 7 12.20 31.51 25.09
CA LEU A 7 11.39 30.61 24.27
C LEU A 7 10.55 31.37 23.24
N ALA A 8 9.92 32.49 23.64
CA ALA A 8 9.15 33.32 22.72
C ALA A 8 10.03 33.87 21.58
N LEU A 9 11.27 34.27 21.90
CA LEU A 9 12.25 34.73 20.92
C LEU A 9 12.70 33.61 19.96
N LEU A 10 12.91 32.38 20.44
CA LEU A 10 13.24 31.22 19.60
C LEU A 10 12.10 30.84 18.64
N LEU A 11 10.84 30.94 19.10
CA LEU A 11 9.65 30.72 18.28
C LEU A 11 9.50 31.80 17.19
N LEU A 12 9.85 33.06 17.49
CA LEU A 12 9.85 34.16 16.53
C LEU A 12 10.96 34.04 15.47
N LEU A 13 12.11 33.46 15.81
CA LEU A 13 13.21 33.22 14.84
C LEU A 13 12.94 32.06 13.87
N SER A 14 11.98 31.18 14.16
CA SER A 14 11.68 30.01 13.34
C SER A 14 10.85 30.33 12.08
N GLY A 15 10.31 31.55 11.98
CA GLY A 15 9.37 31.95 10.93
C GLY A 15 9.98 32.44 9.61
N SER A 16 11.31 32.54 9.50
CA SER A 16 11.99 33.14 8.34
C SER A 16 12.66 32.10 7.45
N ALA A 17 11.91 31.11 6.99
CA ALA A 17 12.30 30.29 5.85
C ALA A 17 11.44 30.67 4.64
N LEU A 18 11.68 31.86 4.07
CA LEU A 18 11.24 32.15 2.70
C LEU A 18 12.15 31.36 1.75
N GLY A 19 11.85 30.08 1.58
CA GLY A 19 12.38 29.29 0.48
C GLY A 19 11.84 29.90 -0.81
N LYS A 20 12.63 30.78 -1.44
CA LYS A 20 12.30 31.30 -2.77
C LYS A 20 12.58 30.18 -3.75
N GLU A 21 11.51 29.50 -4.15
CA GLU A 21 11.56 28.48 -5.19
C GLU A 21 12.18 29.11 -6.44
N ALA A 22 13.32 28.57 -6.86
CA ALA A 22 14.01 29.09 -8.03
C ALA A 22 13.07 28.94 -9.23
N ALA A 23 12.77 30.06 -9.91
CA ALA A 23 11.98 30.00 -11.13
C ALA A 23 12.66 29.01 -12.09
N PRO A 24 11.91 28.05 -12.69
CA PRO A 24 12.49 27.06 -13.56
C PRO A 24 13.19 27.80 -14.71
N ALA A 25 14.51 27.63 -14.81
CA ALA A 25 15.34 28.17 -15.90
C ALA A 25 15.13 27.37 -17.20
N VAL A 26 13.89 26.98 -17.48
CA VAL A 26 13.55 26.08 -18.59
C VAL A 26 12.94 26.90 -19.71
N ALA A 27 13.53 26.75 -20.89
CA ALA A 27 13.15 27.49 -22.10
C ALA A 27 11.69 27.25 -22.55
N ASP A 28 11.07 26.16 -22.12
CA ASP A 28 9.68 25.80 -22.42
C ASP A 28 8.98 25.18 -21.19
N PRO A 29 8.12 25.94 -20.48
CA PRO A 29 7.38 25.45 -19.33
C PRO A 29 6.42 24.30 -19.62
N GLN A 30 5.85 24.22 -20.84
CA GLN A 30 4.92 23.15 -21.19
C GLN A 30 5.67 21.84 -21.41
N LEU A 31 6.82 21.90 -22.08
CA LEU A 31 7.69 20.74 -22.25
C LEU A 31 8.20 20.23 -20.91
N GLU A 32 8.57 21.13 -19.99
CA GLU A 32 9.03 20.73 -18.66
C GLU A 32 7.92 20.04 -17.85
N ALA A 33 6.71 20.59 -17.87
CA ALA A 33 5.56 19.97 -17.19
C ALA A 33 5.30 18.56 -17.71
N ARG A 34 5.36 18.35 -19.03
CA ARG A 34 5.23 17.01 -19.65
C ARG A 34 6.39 16.09 -19.24
N ALA A 35 7.62 16.58 -19.29
CA ALA A 35 8.79 15.79 -18.90
C ALA A 35 8.71 15.34 -17.44
N MET A 36 8.26 16.23 -16.55
CA MET A 36 8.10 15.92 -15.12
C MET A 36 6.93 14.98 -14.86
N ALA A 37 5.82 15.09 -15.61
CA ALA A 37 4.71 14.16 -15.53
C ALA A 37 5.14 12.73 -15.91
N ILE A 38 5.93 12.56 -16.97
CA ILE A 38 6.49 11.26 -17.37
C ILE A 38 7.48 10.76 -16.31
N ALA A 39 8.39 11.63 -15.85
CA ALA A 39 9.38 11.28 -14.82
C ALA A 39 8.72 10.85 -13.49
N GLY A 40 7.56 11.40 -13.14
CA GLY A 40 6.79 11.02 -11.95
C GLY A 40 6.15 9.64 -12.03
N GLN A 41 6.00 9.08 -13.23
CA GLN A 41 5.51 7.71 -13.42
C GLN A 41 6.64 6.67 -13.37
N LEU A 42 7.89 7.13 -13.40
CA LEU A 42 9.08 6.30 -13.38
C LEU A 42 9.71 6.31 -11.99
N ARG A 43 9.99 5.13 -11.45
CA ARG A 43 10.78 4.92 -10.24
C ARG A 43 12.27 5.07 -10.54
N CYS A 44 13.02 5.67 -9.61
CA CYS A 44 14.48 5.60 -9.64
C CYS A 44 14.97 4.22 -9.15
N PRO A 45 15.66 3.41 -9.98
CA PRO A 45 16.14 2.07 -9.60
C PRO A 45 17.23 2.08 -8.53
N VAL A 46 17.98 3.18 -8.43
CA VAL A 46 19.14 3.32 -7.52
C VAL A 46 18.80 4.08 -6.24
N CYS A 47 17.55 4.50 -6.07
CA CYS A 47 17.12 5.38 -4.99
C CYS A 47 16.14 4.66 -4.03
N GLN A 48 16.01 5.18 -2.81
CA GLN A 48 15.10 4.64 -1.80
C GLN A 48 13.67 5.16 -2.04
N ASN A 49 12.88 4.39 -2.80
CA ASN A 49 11.45 4.63 -3.00
C ASN A 49 11.11 6.06 -3.47
N GLN A 50 11.80 6.52 -4.50
CA GLN A 50 11.61 7.84 -5.11
C GLN A 50 11.34 7.70 -6.61
N THR A 51 10.59 8.65 -7.16
CA THR A 51 10.43 8.77 -8.61
C THR A 51 11.66 9.42 -9.26
N ILE A 52 11.77 9.30 -10.59
CA ILE A 52 12.77 10.04 -11.37
C ILE A 52 12.49 11.54 -11.32
N ALA A 53 11.24 11.97 -11.11
CA ALA A 53 10.92 13.37 -10.91
C ALA A 53 11.49 13.92 -9.60
N GLU A 54 11.41 13.17 -8.51
CA GLU A 54 11.78 13.63 -7.16
C GLU A 54 13.27 13.44 -6.83
N SER A 55 13.93 12.46 -7.45
CA SER A 55 15.28 12.09 -7.01
C SER A 55 16.39 12.99 -7.54
N ASP A 56 17.40 13.21 -6.71
CA ASP A 56 18.63 13.95 -7.05
C ASP A 56 19.80 13.06 -7.50
N ALA A 57 19.58 11.74 -7.62
CA ALA A 57 20.59 10.83 -8.14
C ALA A 57 21.02 11.22 -9.57
N ASP A 58 22.28 10.97 -9.92
CA ASP A 58 22.80 11.31 -11.25
C ASP A 58 22.03 10.58 -12.36
N LEU A 59 21.64 9.31 -12.12
CA LEU A 59 20.76 8.57 -13.01
C LEU A 59 19.42 9.29 -13.25
N ALA A 60 18.81 9.86 -12.21
CA ALA A 60 17.54 10.56 -12.34
C ALA A 60 17.69 11.83 -13.18
N LYS A 61 18.79 12.58 -13.00
CA LYS A 61 19.11 13.75 -13.84
C LYS A 61 19.28 13.37 -15.30
N ASP A 62 20.04 12.31 -15.58
CA ASP A 62 20.28 11.81 -16.93
C ASP A 62 18.98 11.36 -17.59
N VAL A 63 18.12 10.63 -16.87
CA VAL A 63 16.82 10.18 -17.40
C VAL A 63 15.90 11.38 -17.65
N ARG A 64 15.84 12.39 -16.77
CA ARG A 64 15.05 13.62 -17.02
C ARG A 64 15.53 14.34 -18.28
N ASN A 65 16.84 14.43 -18.49
CA ASN A 65 17.41 15.02 -19.70
C ASN A 65 17.04 14.22 -20.96
N LEU A 66 17.09 12.89 -20.87
CA LEU A 66 16.69 12.00 -21.96
C LEU A 66 15.20 12.11 -22.30
N ILE A 67 14.32 12.22 -21.30
CA ILE A 67 12.88 12.43 -21.50
C ILE A 67 12.64 13.75 -22.25
N ARG A 68 13.30 14.84 -21.83
CA ARG A 68 13.19 16.14 -22.51
C ARG A 68 13.63 16.04 -23.96
N GLU A 69 14.71 15.33 -24.24
CA GLU A 69 15.23 15.14 -25.59
C GLU A 69 14.24 14.35 -26.47
N GLN A 70 13.69 13.25 -25.96
CA GLN A 70 12.69 12.45 -26.69
C GLN A 70 11.41 13.25 -26.96
N LEU A 71 10.97 14.08 -26.01
CA LEU A 71 9.82 14.98 -26.20
C LEU A 71 10.09 16.03 -27.30
N ARG A 72 11.30 16.59 -27.37
CA ARG A 72 11.69 17.50 -28.47
C ARG A 72 11.71 16.81 -29.82
N GLN A 73 12.03 15.51 -29.84
CA GLN A 73 11.98 14.67 -31.04
C GLN A 73 10.54 14.26 -31.44
N GLY A 74 9.52 14.73 -30.72
CA GLY A 74 8.12 14.45 -31.01
C GLY A 74 7.66 13.04 -30.62
N LYS A 75 8.40 12.36 -29.74
CA LYS A 75 7.99 11.04 -29.23
C LYS A 75 6.79 11.14 -28.30
N THR A 76 5.95 10.12 -28.34
CA THR A 76 4.81 9.99 -27.42
C THR A 76 5.26 9.54 -26.04
N GLU A 77 4.39 9.70 -25.04
CA GLU A 77 4.65 9.24 -23.68
C GLU A 77 4.85 7.72 -23.64
N GLU A 78 4.05 6.97 -24.40
CA GLU A 78 4.13 5.52 -24.50
C GLU A 78 5.46 5.07 -25.11
N ASP A 79 5.97 5.78 -26.13
CA ASP A 79 7.27 5.51 -26.72
C ASP A 79 8.41 5.73 -25.71
N ILE A 80 8.32 6.82 -24.93
CA ILE A 80 9.33 7.17 -23.93
C ILE A 80 9.33 6.13 -22.80
N VAL A 81 8.17 5.79 -22.26
CA VAL A 81 8.02 4.78 -21.21
C VAL A 81 8.47 3.41 -21.73
N GLY A 82 8.12 3.06 -22.96
CA GLY A 82 8.56 1.85 -23.64
C GLY A 82 10.08 1.78 -23.79
N TYR A 83 10.72 2.88 -24.20
CA TYR A 83 12.17 3.00 -24.27
C TYR A 83 12.83 2.79 -22.91
N MET A 84 12.30 3.42 -21.86
CA MET A 84 12.83 3.27 -20.49
C MET A 84 12.70 1.84 -20.00
N LYS A 85 11.54 1.21 -20.23
CA LYS A 85 11.30 -0.19 -19.89
C LYS A 85 12.20 -1.15 -20.66
N ALA A 86 12.50 -0.88 -21.93
CA ALA A 86 13.42 -1.71 -22.71
C ALA A 86 14.85 -1.72 -22.12
N ARG A 87 15.27 -0.60 -21.52
CA ARG A 87 16.61 -0.44 -20.94
C ARG A 87 16.71 -0.87 -19.47
N TYR A 88 15.67 -0.60 -18.67
CA TYR A 88 15.70 -0.76 -17.21
C TYR A 88 14.71 -1.82 -16.70
N GLY A 89 13.94 -2.46 -17.59
CA GLY A 89 12.93 -3.46 -17.25
C GLY A 89 11.64 -2.86 -16.68
N ASP A 90 10.72 -3.72 -16.22
CA ASP A 90 9.46 -3.27 -15.61
C ASP A 90 9.66 -2.56 -14.26
N PHE A 91 10.83 -2.69 -13.63
CA PHE A 91 11.13 -2.11 -12.31
C PHE A 91 11.26 -0.58 -12.33
N ILE A 92 11.54 0.01 -13.50
CA ILE A 92 11.54 1.47 -13.66
C ILE A 92 10.13 2.06 -13.61
N LEU A 93 9.07 1.26 -13.77
CA LEU A 93 7.71 1.75 -13.62
C LEU A 93 7.37 1.87 -12.14
N TRP A 94 6.82 3.00 -11.73
CA TRP A 94 6.34 3.18 -10.37
C TRP A 94 5.22 2.18 -10.04
N ARG A 95 4.34 1.92 -11.01
CA ARG A 95 3.29 0.90 -10.92
C ARG A 95 3.70 -0.33 -11.72
N PRO A 96 3.90 -1.49 -11.07
CA PRO A 96 4.19 -2.72 -11.80
C PRO A 96 2.99 -3.09 -12.69
N PRO A 97 3.23 -3.53 -13.93
CA PRO A 97 2.13 -3.86 -14.84
C PRO A 97 1.43 -5.15 -14.40
N PHE A 98 0.14 -5.26 -14.71
CA PHE A 98 -0.61 -6.50 -14.55
C PHE A 98 -0.29 -7.45 -15.72
N LYS A 99 0.48 -8.50 -15.43
CA LYS A 99 0.93 -9.51 -16.40
C LYS A 99 0.83 -10.89 -15.76
N SER A 100 0.94 -11.93 -16.58
CA SER A 100 0.99 -13.32 -16.08
C SER A 100 2.08 -13.54 -15.02
N THR A 101 3.24 -12.88 -15.17
CA THR A 101 4.36 -12.98 -14.22
C THR A 101 4.12 -12.27 -12.90
N THR A 102 3.32 -11.19 -12.88
CA THR A 102 2.97 -10.45 -11.66
C THR A 102 1.62 -10.90 -11.07
N LEU A 103 0.91 -11.82 -11.72
CA LEU A 103 -0.44 -12.24 -11.34
C LEU A 103 -0.53 -12.73 -9.89
N LEU A 104 0.47 -13.48 -9.42
CA LEU A 104 0.52 -13.97 -8.05
C LEU A 104 0.63 -12.83 -7.03
N LEU A 105 1.35 -11.74 -7.36
CA LEU A 105 1.45 -10.57 -6.49
C LEU A 105 0.09 -9.87 -6.32
N TRP A 106 -0.71 -9.85 -7.39
CA TRP A 106 -2.03 -9.21 -7.40
C TRP A 106 -3.13 -10.08 -6.78
N LEU A 107 -3.16 -11.37 -7.11
CA LEU A 107 -4.20 -12.30 -6.65
C LEU A 107 -3.86 -13.04 -5.35
N GLY A 108 -2.58 -13.06 -4.97
CA GLY A 108 -2.09 -13.76 -3.78
C GLY A 108 -2.85 -13.41 -2.49
N PRO A 109 -3.05 -12.12 -2.16
CA PRO A 109 -3.81 -11.73 -0.97
C PRO A 109 -5.26 -12.25 -0.98
N LEU A 110 -5.93 -12.22 -2.14
CA LEU A 110 -7.30 -12.73 -2.28
C LEU A 110 -7.35 -14.25 -2.16
N LEU A 111 -6.38 -14.96 -2.74
CA LEU A 111 -6.28 -16.40 -2.66
C LEU A 111 -6.05 -16.86 -1.21
N LEU A 112 -5.14 -16.20 -0.49
CA LEU A 112 -4.89 -16.47 0.92
C LEU A 112 -6.13 -16.24 1.78
N LEU A 113 -6.84 -15.13 1.55
CA LEU A 113 -8.10 -14.84 2.23
C LEU A 113 -9.14 -15.92 1.95
N ALA A 114 -9.30 -16.33 0.69
CA ALA A 114 -10.25 -17.37 0.31
C ALA A 114 -9.93 -18.71 1.02
N VAL A 115 -8.66 -19.12 1.03
CA VAL A 115 -8.22 -20.34 1.72
C VAL A 115 -8.51 -20.26 3.23
N ALA A 116 -8.24 -19.12 3.87
CA ALA A 116 -8.52 -18.92 5.29
C ALA A 116 -10.02 -19.02 5.60
N LEU A 117 -10.87 -18.37 4.79
CA LEU A 117 -12.32 -18.40 4.95
C LEU A 117 -12.88 -19.80 4.74
N ILE A 118 -12.44 -20.50 3.68
CA ILE A 118 -12.85 -21.89 3.41
C ILE A 118 -12.48 -22.79 4.60
N GLY A 119 -11.26 -22.67 5.13
CA GLY A 119 -10.82 -23.42 6.30
C GLY A 119 -11.65 -23.13 7.56
N LEU A 120 -11.99 -21.85 7.78
CA LEU A 120 -12.86 -21.43 8.89
C LEU A 120 -14.27 -22.02 8.74
N PHE A 121 -14.91 -21.86 7.59
CA PHE A 121 -16.25 -22.40 7.35
C PHE A 121 -16.28 -23.93 7.44
N TYR A 122 -15.24 -24.61 6.95
CA TYR A 122 -15.11 -26.05 7.08
C TYR A 122 -15.05 -26.50 8.55
N ARG A 123 -14.31 -25.79 9.40
CA ARG A 123 -14.26 -26.07 10.85
C ARG A 123 -15.61 -25.83 11.52
N LEU A 124 -16.24 -24.69 11.27
CA LEU A 124 -17.54 -24.36 11.86
C LEU A 124 -18.65 -25.34 11.43
N ALA A 125 -18.65 -25.77 10.16
CA ALA A 125 -19.60 -26.77 9.67
C ALA A 125 -19.40 -28.14 10.33
N ARG A 126 -18.15 -28.52 10.63
CA ARG A 126 -17.83 -29.77 11.32
C ARG A 126 -18.24 -29.75 12.79
N GLU A 127 -18.02 -28.64 13.49
CA GLU A 127 -18.44 -28.49 14.89
C GLU A 127 -19.97 -28.52 15.05
N ARG A 128 -20.72 -27.91 14.12
CA ARG A 128 -22.19 -28.01 14.11
C ARG A 128 -22.68 -29.45 13.95
N LYS A 129 -22.06 -30.22 13.06
CA LYS A 129 -22.39 -31.65 12.91
C LYS A 129 -21.99 -32.49 14.13
N ALA A 130 -20.96 -32.10 14.87
CA ALA A 130 -20.57 -32.77 16.11
C ALA A 130 -21.45 -32.38 17.33
N GLY A 131 -22.15 -31.23 17.24
CA GLY A 131 -23.07 -30.74 18.27
C GLY A 131 -24.50 -31.27 18.15
N GLU A 132 -24.83 -31.98 17.07
CA GLU A 132 -26.10 -32.69 16.92
C GLU A 132 -25.96 -34.08 17.56
N VAL A 133 -25.78 -34.09 18.88
CA VAL A 133 -25.98 -35.30 19.68
C VAL A 133 -27.48 -35.48 19.81
N GLU A 134 -28.04 -36.47 19.11
CA GLU A 134 -29.43 -36.87 19.35
C GLU A 134 -29.52 -37.39 20.79
N LEU A 135 -30.11 -36.59 21.68
CA LEU A 135 -30.28 -36.95 23.08
C LEU A 135 -31.33 -38.06 23.15
N SER A 136 -30.95 -39.24 23.66
CA SER A 136 -31.90 -40.33 23.83
C SER A 136 -32.92 -39.97 24.91
N GLU A 137 -34.08 -40.65 24.95
CA GLU A 137 -35.04 -40.45 26.05
C GLU A 137 -34.42 -40.68 27.43
N ALA A 138 -33.42 -41.58 27.52
CA ALA A 138 -32.70 -41.83 28.77
C ALA A 138 -31.86 -40.62 29.22
N ASP A 139 -31.31 -39.84 28.28
CA ASP A 139 -30.55 -38.63 28.60
C ASP A 139 -31.46 -37.51 29.09
N HIS A 140 -32.67 -37.39 28.53
CA HIS A 140 -33.69 -36.46 28.99
C HIS A 140 -34.20 -36.80 30.40
N ALA A 141 -34.46 -38.09 30.67
CA ALA A 141 -34.88 -38.55 31.98
C ALA A 141 -33.80 -38.27 33.05
N ARG A 142 -32.52 -38.50 32.70
CA ARG A 142 -31.39 -38.22 33.59
C ARG A 142 -31.22 -36.72 33.86
N ALA A 143 -31.41 -35.88 32.85
CA ALA A 143 -31.36 -34.42 33.01
C ALA A 143 -32.50 -33.91 33.92
N ALA A 144 -33.71 -34.44 33.77
CA ALA A 144 -34.86 -34.09 34.62
C ALA A 144 -34.59 -34.40 36.10
N LEU A 145 -34.07 -35.59 36.40
CA LEU A 145 -33.70 -35.99 37.77
C LEU A 145 -32.62 -35.09 38.38
N LEU A 146 -31.62 -34.67 37.58
CA LEU A 146 -30.57 -33.77 38.06
C LEU A 146 -31.10 -32.37 38.36
N LEU A 147 -32.03 -31.86 37.56
CA LEU A 147 -32.68 -30.58 37.81
C LEU A 147 -33.53 -30.64 39.08
N GLU A 148 -34.34 -31.69 39.24
CA GLU A 148 -35.19 -31.90 40.41
C GLU A 148 -34.36 -31.99 41.70
N SER A 149 -33.28 -32.78 41.68
CA SER A 149 -32.36 -32.90 42.81
C SER A 149 -31.65 -31.59 43.18
N ARG A 150 -31.40 -30.69 42.21
CA ARG A 150 -30.85 -29.36 42.49
C ARG A 150 -31.89 -28.47 43.18
N THR A 151 -33.12 -28.45 42.68
CA THR A 151 -34.21 -27.67 43.30
C THR A 151 -34.52 -28.11 44.72
N GLU A 152 -34.46 -29.42 45.02
CA GLU A 152 -34.61 -29.93 46.38
C GLU A 152 -33.46 -29.52 47.32
N ALA A 153 -32.25 -29.35 46.78
CA ALA A 153 -31.09 -28.89 47.53
C ALA A 153 -31.07 -27.36 47.74
N GLU A 154 -31.64 -26.57 46.84
CA GLU A 154 -31.78 -25.10 46.98
C GLU A 154 -32.99 -24.69 47.83
N GLY A 155 -34.02 -25.53 47.92
CA GLY A 155 -35.23 -25.27 48.71
C GLY A 155 -35.15 -25.65 50.20
N ARG A 156 -33.99 -26.12 50.68
CA ARG A 156 -33.74 -26.55 52.06
C ARG A 156 -32.71 -25.64 52.73
#